data_AF-A0A2H3AJA3-F1
#
_entry.id   AF-A0A2H3AJA3-F1
#
_cell.length_a   1.000
_cell.length_b   1.000
_cell.length_c   1.000
_cell.angle_alpha   90.00
_cell.angle_beta   90.00
_cell.angle_gamma   90.00
#
_symmetry.space_group_name_H-M   'P 1'
#
loop_
_entity.id
_entity.type
_entity.pdbx_description
1 polymer ?
#
loop_
_entity_poly.entity_id
_entity_poly.type
_entity_poly.pdbx_seq_one_letter_code
_entity_poly.pdbx_strand_id
1 'polypeptide(L)' 'YDLVGLCYFGQSHFMVRFVDRHGMLWFQDGAANGGLFVNEGYAADHSSESILRRRDMVLSTLVYLK' A
#
# COMPACT_ATOMS: atom_id res chain seq x y z
N TYR A 1 9.19 7.45 13.66
CA TYR A 1 9.19 7.07 12.23
C TYR A 1 7.87 6.40 11.94
N ASP A 2 7.03 7.07 11.16
CA ASP A 2 5.71 6.59 10.80
C ASP A 2 5.77 5.95 9.41
N LEU A 3 5.18 4.77 9.26
CA LEU A 3 5.07 4.11 7.97
C LEU A 3 4.04 4.88 7.13
N VAL A 4 4.49 5.44 6.01
CA VAL A 4 3.63 6.23 5.13
C VAL A 4 3.47 5.64 3.75
N GLY A 5 4.33 4.72 3.32
CA GLY A 5 4.28 4.18 1.97
C GLY A 5 4.81 2.75 1.88
N LEU A 6 4.18 1.96 1.02
CA LEU A 6 4.55 0.60 0.70
C LEU A 6 4.50 0.42 -0.82
N CYS A 7 5.53 -0.18 -1.39
CA CYS A 7 5.56 -0.56 -2.80
C CYS A 7 5.67 -2.08 -2.92
N TYR A 8 4.82 -2.65 -3.77
CA TYR A 8 4.79 -4.07 -4.09
C TYR A 8 5.16 -4.26 -5.54
N PHE A 9 5.90 -5.32 -5.83
CA PHE A 9 6.22 -5.74 -7.18
C PHE A 9 5.73 -7.17 -7.41
N GLY A 10 5.01 -7.36 -8.51
CA GLY A 10 4.56 -8.67 -8.95
C GLY A 10 3.82 -8.56 -10.27
N GLN A 11 3.75 -9.67 -11.01
CA GLN A 11 3.05 -9.73 -12.30
C GLN A 11 3.47 -8.58 -13.26
N SER A 12 4.77 -8.29 -13.30
CA SER A 12 5.40 -7.29 -14.18
C SER A 12 4.98 -5.83 -13.99
N HIS A 13 4.40 -5.44 -12.86
CA HIS A 13 4.15 -4.04 -12.54
C HIS A 13 4.24 -3.75 -11.03
N PHE A 14 4.23 -2.46 -10.70
CA PHE A 14 4.24 -1.99 -9.32
C PHE A 14 2.83 -1.63 -8.86
N MET A 15 2.57 -1.89 -7.58
CA MET A 15 1.41 -1.39 -6.86
C MET A 15 1.89 -0.66 -5.62
N VAL A 16 1.07 0.28 -5.15
CA VAL A 16 1.47 1.15 -4.04
C VAL A 16 0.35 1.22 -3.03
N ARG A 17 0.73 1.22 -1.75
CA ARG A 17 -0.12 1.69 -0.66
C ARG A 17 0.53 2.88 0.02
N PHE A 18 -0.27 3.77 0.55
CA PHE A 18 0.22 4.80 1.46
C PHE A 18 -0.78 5.07 2.57
N VAL A 19 -0.26 5.53 3.70
CA VAL A 19 -1.06 5.96 4.85
C VAL A 19 -1.04 7.47 4.88
N ASP A 20 -2.22 8.09 4.82
CA ASP A 20 -2.31 9.55 4.93
C ASP A 20 -2.21 10.03 6.38
N ARG A 21 -2.20 11.35 6.56
CA ARG A 21 -2.09 12.00 7.89
C ARG A 21 -3.26 11.67 8.85
N HIS A 22 -4.36 11.14 8.33
CA HIS A 22 -5.54 10.74 9.10
C HIS A 22 -5.52 9.24 9.43
N GLY A 23 -4.47 8.52 9.04
CA GLY A 23 -4.34 7.08 9.23
C GLY A 23 -5.12 6.26 8.19
N MET A 24 -5.61 6.89 7.12
CA MET A 24 -6.34 6.21 6.07
C MET A 24 -5.38 5.49 5.13
N LEU A 25 -5.69 4.24 4.80
CA LEU A 25 -4.95 3.44 3.85
C LEU A 25 -5.51 3.66 2.44
N TRP A 26 -4.63 4.03 1.53
CA TRP A 26 -4.94 4.22 0.13
C TRP A 26 -4.16 3.24 -0.72
N PHE A 27 -4.83 2.64 -1.71
CA PHE A 27 -4.24 1.67 -2.63
C PHE A 27 -4.27 2.17 -4.06
N GLN A 28 -3.16 1.98 -4.77
CA GLN A 28 -3.02 2.29 -6.17
C GLN A 28 -2.48 1.09 -6.93
N ASP A 29 -3.18 0.78 -8.01
CA ASP A 29 -2.79 -0.21 -9.00
C ASP A 29 -2.95 0.42 -10.37
N GLY A 30 -1.83 0.62 -11.07
CA GLY A 30 -1.83 1.21 -12.41
C GLY A 30 -2.53 0.35 -13.45
N ALA A 31 -2.58 -0.97 -13.25
CA ALA A 31 -3.20 -1.92 -14.16
C ALA A 31 -4.71 -2.07 -13.89
N ALA A 32 -5.10 -2.25 -12.63
CA ALA A 32 -6.52 -2.47 -12.27
C ALA A 32 -7.31 -1.17 -12.09
N ASN A 33 -6.71 -0.13 -11.51
CA ASN A 33 -7.43 1.08 -11.11
C ASN A 33 -7.21 2.26 -12.08
N GLY A 34 -6.45 2.08 -13.17
CA GLY A 34 -6.22 3.11 -14.18
C GLY A 34 -5.61 4.42 -13.64
N GLY A 35 -4.86 4.34 -12.53
CA GLY A 35 -4.26 5.49 -11.85
C GLY A 35 -5.10 6.11 -10.73
N LEU A 36 -6.29 5.57 -10.44
CA LEU A 36 -7.10 5.99 -9.30
C LEU A 36 -6.61 5.37 -7.99
N PHE A 37 -6.81 6.12 -6.90
CA PHE A 37 -6.58 5.65 -5.55
C PHE A 37 -7.88 5.11 -4.96
N VAL A 38 -7.81 3.90 -4.41
CA VAL A 38 -8.92 3.24 -3.74
C VAL A 38 -8.70 3.36 -2.24
N ASN A 39 -9.73 3.84 -1.54
CA ASN A 39 -9.74 3.90 -0.08
C ASN A 39 -9.96 2.49 0.48
N GLU A 40 -9.06 2.03 1.35
CA GLU A 40 -9.12 0.71 1.98
C GLU A 40 -9.48 0.77 3.48
N GLY A 41 -9.92 1.94 3.98
CA GLY A 41 -10.24 2.16 5.39
C GLY A 41 -9.02 2.54 6.24
N TYR A 42 -9.18 2.55 7.56
CA TYR A 42 -8.09 2.92 8.46
C TYR A 42 -7.02 1.83 8.50
N ALA A 43 -5.75 2.21 8.43
CA ALA A 43 -4.63 1.27 8.47
C ALA A 43 -4.62 0.41 9.75
N ALA A 44 -5.13 0.95 10.87
CA ALA A 44 -5.24 0.24 12.15
C ALA A 44 -6.23 -0.94 12.13
N ASP A 45 -7.18 -0.95 11.18
CA ASP A 45 -8.15 -2.03 11.03
C ASP A 45 -7.57 -3.23 10.27
N HIS A 46 -6.37 -3.07 9.68
CA HIS A 46 -5.68 -4.09 8.92
C HIS A 46 -4.55 -4.72 9.75
N SER A 47 -4.39 -6.04 9.65
CA SER A 47 -3.23 -6.70 10.26
C SER A 47 -1.97 -6.33 9.50
N SER A 48 -0.83 -6.27 10.21
CA SER A 48 0.47 -6.02 9.57
C SER A 48 0.75 -7.02 8.44
N GLU A 49 0.33 -8.28 8.57
CA GLU A 49 0.48 -9.26 7.49
C GLU A 49 -0.33 -8.87 6.24
N SER A 50 -1.59 -8.45 6.40
CA SER A 50 -2.44 -8.03 5.27
C SER A 50 -1.92 -6.77 4.56
N ILE A 51 -1.23 -5.91 5.30
CA ILE A 51 -0.56 -4.74 4.76
C ILE A 51 0.71 -5.18 4.01
N LEU A 52 1.56 -6.02 4.60
CA LEU A 52 2.86 -6.37 4.03
C LEU A 52 2.79 -7.42 2.90
N ARG A 53 1.78 -8.29 2.92
CA ARG A 53 1.57 -9.34 1.92
C ARG A 53 0.30 -9.06 1.13
N ARG A 54 0.44 -8.92 -0.19
CA ARG A 54 -0.69 -8.80 -1.09
C ARG A 54 -0.59 -9.82 -2.22
N ARG A 55 -1.45 -10.85 -2.15
CA ARG A 55 -1.52 -11.96 -3.14
C ARG A 55 -0.11 -12.50 -3.46
N ASP A 56 0.23 -12.58 -4.74
CA ASP A 56 1.45 -13.16 -5.29
C ASP A 56 2.58 -12.11 -5.44
N MET A 57 2.49 -11.00 -4.70
CA MET A 57 3.40 -9.87 -4.84
C MET A 57 4.40 -9.80 -3.70
N VAL A 58 5.58 -9.32 -4.03
CA VAL A 58 6.67 -9.13 -3.08
C VAL A 58 6.71 -7.67 -2.67
N LEU A 59 6.76 -7.41 -1.37
CA LEU A 59 7.05 -6.08 -0.85
C LEU A 59 8.48 -5.67 -1.22
N SER A 60 8.62 -4.63 -2.03
CA SER A 60 9.92 -4.18 -2.54
C SER A 60 10.49 -2.99 -1.76
N THR A 61 9.63 -2.13 -1.22
CA THR A 61 10.07 -0.88 -0.58
C THR A 61 9.08 -0.43 0.49
N LEU A 62 9.63 0.09 1.60
CA LEU A 62 8.90 0.76 2.66
C LEU A 62 9.40 2.20 2.78
N VAL A 63 8.47 3.14 2.93
CA VAL A 63 8.77 4.56 3.10
C VAL A 63 8.32 5.00 4.48
N TYR A 64 9.25 5.57 5.24
CA TYR A 64 9.01 6.10 6.58
C TYR A 64 9.27 7.60 6.60
N LEU A 65 8.40 8.34 7.29
CA LEU A 65 8.65 9.73 7.67
C LEU A 65 9.07 9.81 9.13
N LYS A 66 9.80 10.88 9.47
CA LYS A 66 10.39 11.05 10.80
C LYS A 66 9.37 11.47 11.83
#